data_AF-A0A5C3R4R2-F1
#
_entry.id   AF-A0A5C3R4R2-F1
#
_cell.length_a   1.000
_cell.length_b   1.000
_cell.length_c   1.000
_cell.angle_alpha   90.00
_cell.angle_beta   90.00
_cell.angle_gamma   90.00
#
_symmetry.space_group_name_H-M   'P 1'
#
loop_
_entity.id
_entity.type
_entity.pdbx_description
1 polymer ?
#
loop_
_entity_poly.entity_id
_entity_poly.type
_entity_poly.pdbx_seq_one_letter_code
_entity_poly.pdbx_strand_id
1 'polypeptide(L)'
;MCVGRVCRLLIPFSTTQAHASVSGAQKVKYTPDQEWDYVLENPYDPIDVSLSLPHYRAHNQPTAYRMGMLVAAHSKPVKAKVCRQPSQRSHFYLHVQAHSSDVTVWLPSDFNGRVSCTTRPAFSAGFVNRVMQNTRLCLGIPTDESSMNEDELVVCTGGKITLRMWDVGKGAVEREGKEMVRRMFGCGMRAPETTIDWDCLLDD
;
A
#
# COMPACT_ATOMS: atom_id res chain seq x y z
N MET A 1 15.21 -15.25 62.40
CA MET A 1 16.16 -15.99 61.56
C MET A 1 16.50 -15.12 60.36
N CYS A 2 17.74 -14.64 60.28
CA CYS A 2 18.29 -13.95 59.12
C CYS A 2 18.92 -14.98 58.14
N VAL A 3 19.37 -14.45 56.99
CA VAL A 3 20.21 -15.04 55.91
C VAL A 3 19.38 -15.51 54.70
N GLY A 4 19.58 -15.04 53.46
CA GLY A 4 20.59 -14.13 52.95
C GLY A 4 20.31 -13.65 51.52
N ARG A 5 20.96 -12.54 51.16
CA ARG A 5 21.02 -11.96 49.81
C ARG A 5 21.90 -12.82 48.90
N VAL A 6 21.55 -12.92 47.62
CA VAL A 6 22.53 -12.97 46.53
C VAL A 6 22.11 -11.96 45.45
N CYS A 7 22.96 -10.96 45.28
CA CYS A 7 22.98 -10.03 44.15
C CYS A 7 23.73 -10.65 42.95
N ARG A 8 23.51 -10.03 41.77
CA ARG A 8 24.23 -10.14 40.47
C ARG A 8 23.65 -11.21 39.52
N LEU A 9 23.41 -10.94 38.23
CA LEU A 9 23.99 -9.93 37.34
C LEU A 9 22.93 -9.11 36.59
N LEU A 10 23.15 -7.79 36.59
CA LEU A 10 22.84 -6.92 35.47
C LEU A 10 23.65 -7.42 34.26
N ILE A 11 22.97 -7.77 33.16
CA ILE A 11 23.58 -7.76 31.85
C ILE A 11 23.08 -6.48 31.17
N PRO A 12 23.93 -5.48 30.92
CA PRO A 12 23.58 -4.42 30.02
C PRO A 12 23.74 -4.98 28.61
N PHE A 13 22.66 -5.46 27.98
CA PHE A 13 22.65 -5.58 26.53
C PHE A 13 22.36 -4.21 25.93
N SER A 14 23.35 -3.32 26.04
CA SER A 14 23.51 -2.24 25.08
C SER A 14 24.00 -2.88 23.78
N THR A 15 23.08 -3.43 23.00
CA THR A 15 23.27 -3.47 21.55
C THR A 15 22.36 -2.39 21.01
N THR A 16 22.92 -1.19 20.84
CA THR A 16 22.39 -0.23 19.88
C THR A 16 22.59 -0.87 18.50
N GLN A 17 21.78 -1.87 18.18
CA GLN A 17 21.65 -2.37 16.83
C GLN A 17 20.94 -1.23 16.12
N ALA A 18 21.66 -0.54 15.23
CA ALA A 18 21.03 0.37 14.29
C ALA A 18 20.06 -0.50 13.49
N HIS A 19 18.81 -0.49 13.93
CA HIS A 19 17.68 -1.17 13.35
C HIS A 19 17.55 -0.65 11.91
N ALA A 20 18.05 -1.43 10.96
CA ALA A 20 18.06 -1.05 9.56
C ALA A 20 16.61 -1.08 9.07
N SER A 21 16.08 0.09 8.71
CA SER A 21 14.80 0.18 7.99
C SER A 21 14.81 -0.80 6.83
N VAL A 22 13.77 -1.62 6.69
CA VAL A 22 13.61 -2.49 5.52
C VAL A 22 13.23 -1.58 4.37
N SER A 23 14.25 -1.13 3.63
CA SER A 23 14.13 -0.18 2.54
C SER A 23 14.64 -0.78 1.24
N GLY A 24 13.90 -0.58 0.15
CA GLY A 24 14.41 -0.86 -1.19
C GLY A 24 13.38 -1.42 -2.17
N ALA A 25 13.87 -1.67 -3.39
CA ALA A 25 13.08 -2.27 -4.44
C ALA A 25 13.06 -3.80 -4.32
N GLN A 26 11.87 -4.37 -4.31
CA GLN A 26 11.62 -5.79 -4.15
C GLN A 26 10.84 -6.31 -5.35
N LYS A 27 11.37 -7.36 -6.00
CA LYS A 27 10.70 -7.97 -7.15
C LYS A 27 9.65 -8.95 -6.65
N VAL A 28 8.41 -8.76 -7.09
CA VAL A 28 7.30 -9.68 -6.83
C VAL A 28 7.38 -10.83 -7.83
N LYS A 29 7.29 -12.06 -7.36
CA LYS A 29 7.40 -13.27 -8.20
C LYS A 29 6.16 -14.12 -8.02
N TYR A 30 5.62 -14.59 -9.14
CA TYR A 30 4.52 -15.54 -9.11
C TYR A 30 4.94 -16.79 -8.35
N THR A 31 4.21 -17.10 -7.29
CA THR A 31 4.45 -18.29 -6.46
C THR A 31 3.21 -19.18 -6.50
N PRO A 32 3.20 -20.25 -7.32
CA PRO A 32 2.05 -21.14 -7.38
C PRO A 32 1.79 -21.76 -6.02
N ASP A 33 0.51 -22.04 -5.73
CA ASP A 33 0.04 -22.69 -4.51
C ASP A 33 0.26 -21.90 -3.20
N GLN A 34 0.70 -20.64 -3.30
CA GLN A 34 0.72 -19.70 -2.18
C GLN A 34 -0.38 -18.65 -2.33
N GLU A 35 -0.91 -18.22 -1.18
CA GLU A 35 -1.88 -17.11 -1.12
C GLU A 35 -1.23 -15.78 -1.53
N TRP A 36 0.05 -15.60 -1.18
CA TRP A 36 0.80 -14.37 -1.40
C TRP A 36 2.04 -14.61 -2.24
N ASP A 37 2.21 -13.83 -3.31
CA ASP A 37 3.43 -13.78 -4.13
C ASP A 37 4.56 -13.00 -3.47
N TYR A 38 4.23 -12.19 -2.47
CA TYR A 38 5.18 -11.43 -1.67
C TYR A 38 4.63 -11.17 -0.27
N VAL A 39 5.45 -11.45 0.74
CA VAL A 39 5.14 -11.16 2.14
C VAL A 39 6.30 -10.41 2.76
N LEU A 40 6.00 -9.28 3.39
CA LEU A 40 6.93 -8.52 4.21
C LEU A 40 6.29 -8.17 5.54
N GLU A 41 6.78 -8.77 6.61
CA GLU A 41 6.37 -8.46 7.97
C GLU A 41 7.54 -7.89 8.76
N ASN A 42 7.38 -6.69 9.31
CA ASN A 42 8.37 -6.10 10.20
C ASN A 42 7.71 -5.39 11.39
N PRO A 43 7.74 -5.99 12.59
CA PRO A 43 7.12 -5.40 13.77
C PRO A 43 7.95 -4.25 14.37
N TYR A 44 9.27 -4.24 14.17
CA TYR A 44 10.20 -3.39 14.92
C TYR A 44 10.63 -2.13 14.16
N ASP A 45 10.77 -2.23 12.83
CA ASP A 45 11.39 -1.18 12.01
C ASP A 45 10.41 -0.59 11.00
N PRO A 46 10.61 0.68 10.61
CA PRO A 46 9.87 1.28 9.52
C PRO A 46 10.07 0.50 8.21
N ILE A 47 8.99 0.37 7.45
CA ILE A 47 9.00 -0.26 6.13
C ILE A 47 9.01 0.84 5.06
N ASP A 48 9.93 0.75 4.11
CA ASP A 48 9.95 1.60 2.90
C ASP A 48 10.24 0.75 1.65
N VAL A 49 9.20 0.10 1.14
CA VAL A 49 9.31 -0.91 0.09
C VAL A 49 8.77 -0.42 -1.25
N SER A 50 9.50 -0.72 -2.33
CA SER A 50 9.04 -0.55 -3.71
C SER A 50 8.81 -1.92 -4.36
N LEU A 51 7.56 -2.33 -4.45
CA LEU A 51 7.10 -3.60 -5.01
C LEU A 51 7.08 -3.52 -6.53
N SER A 52 8.03 -4.20 -7.18
CA SER A 52 8.15 -4.24 -8.64
C SER A 52 7.43 -5.45 -9.20
N LEU A 53 6.29 -5.20 -9.85
CA LEU A 53 5.50 -6.22 -10.52
C LEU A 53 6.24 -6.76 -11.76
N PRO A 54 6.07 -8.05 -12.07
CA PRO A 54 6.74 -8.67 -13.20
C PRO A 54 6.26 -8.06 -14.52
N HIS A 55 7.22 -7.85 -15.43
CA HIS A 55 6.98 -7.32 -16.77
C HIS A 55 6.35 -8.33 -17.71
N TYR A 56 6.58 -9.62 -17.45
CA TYR A 56 6.04 -10.72 -18.22
C TYR A 56 5.32 -11.69 -17.28
N ARG A 57 4.26 -12.29 -17.81
CA ARG A 57 3.55 -13.39 -17.17
C ARG A 57 4.52 -14.56 -16.99
N ALA A 58 4.61 -15.09 -15.77
CA ALA A 58 5.41 -16.27 -15.51
C ALA A 58 4.84 -17.49 -16.26
N HIS A 59 5.68 -18.48 -16.54
CA HIS A 59 5.21 -19.72 -17.12
C HIS A 59 4.18 -20.36 -16.17
N ASN A 60 3.04 -20.80 -16.73
CA ASN A 60 1.90 -21.37 -16.00
C ASN A 60 1.11 -20.44 -15.05
N GLN A 61 1.44 -19.16 -14.94
CA GLN A 61 0.60 -18.19 -14.20
C GLN A 61 -0.76 -18.06 -14.89
N PRO A 62 -1.94 -18.19 -14.28
CA PRO A 62 -3.21 -18.03 -14.99
C PRO A 62 -3.38 -16.64 -15.65
N THR A 63 -4.15 -16.54 -16.74
CA THR A 63 -4.32 -15.26 -17.48
C THR A 63 -5.01 -14.19 -16.64
N ALA A 64 -5.99 -14.58 -15.83
CA ALA A 64 -6.69 -13.70 -14.89
C ALA A 64 -6.04 -13.67 -13.50
N TYR A 65 -4.77 -14.08 -13.39
CA TYR A 65 -4.08 -14.11 -12.10
C TYR A 65 -3.76 -12.70 -11.61
N ARG A 66 -4.07 -12.45 -10.33
CA ARG A 66 -3.81 -11.19 -9.64
C ARG A 66 -2.70 -11.40 -8.64
N MET A 67 -1.64 -10.59 -8.73
CA MET A 67 -0.44 -10.73 -7.90
C MET A 67 -0.75 -10.37 -6.44
N GLY A 68 -0.66 -11.31 -5.51
CA GLY A 68 -0.94 -11.11 -4.08
C GLY A 68 0.28 -10.59 -3.32
N MET A 69 0.15 -9.48 -2.59
CA MET A 69 1.23 -8.90 -1.78
C MET A 69 0.73 -8.50 -0.39
N LEU A 70 1.44 -8.93 0.66
CA LEU A 70 1.19 -8.54 2.05
C LEU A 70 2.36 -7.71 2.59
N VAL A 71 2.04 -6.56 3.18
CA VAL A 71 2.99 -5.71 3.92
C VAL A 71 2.44 -5.43 5.30
N ALA A 72 3.04 -6.01 6.34
CA ALA A 72 2.58 -5.87 7.72
C ALA A 72 3.63 -5.19 8.61
N ALA A 73 3.19 -4.23 9.42
CA ALA A 73 3.97 -3.61 10.49
C ALA A 73 3.13 -3.46 11.76
N HIS A 74 3.77 -3.29 12.91
CA HIS A 74 3.03 -3.07 14.17
C HIS A 74 2.96 -1.58 14.53
N SER A 75 4.10 -1.00 14.89
CA SER A 75 4.16 0.32 15.54
C SER A 75 4.94 1.38 14.74
N LYS A 76 5.57 0.97 13.64
CA LYS A 76 6.37 1.86 12.79
C LYS A 76 5.67 2.22 11.49
N PRO A 77 5.95 3.41 10.92
CA PRO A 77 5.36 3.85 9.67
C PRO A 77 5.63 2.87 8.52
N VAL A 78 4.63 2.75 7.64
CA VAL A 78 4.72 1.92 6.43
C VAL A 78 4.67 2.82 5.20
N LYS A 79 5.66 2.66 4.32
CA LYS A 79 5.71 3.25 3.00
C LYS A 79 5.79 2.12 1.99
N ALA A 80 4.75 1.99 1.16
CA ALA A 80 4.67 0.97 0.13
C ALA A 80 4.42 1.63 -1.22
N LYS A 81 5.23 1.30 -2.23
CA LYS A 81 5.07 1.78 -3.59
C LYS A 81 4.91 0.61 -4.54
N VAL A 82 3.87 0.62 -5.37
CA VAL A 82 3.70 -0.39 -6.41
C VAL A 82 4.23 0.16 -7.73
N CYS A 83 5.20 -0.55 -8.30
CA CYS A 83 5.85 -0.24 -9.56
C CYS A 83 5.43 -1.28 -10.60
N ARG A 84 4.89 -0.84 -11.75
CA ARG A 84 4.69 -1.68 -12.94
C ARG A 84 5.16 -0.99 -14.21
N GLN A 85 5.36 -1.77 -15.27
CA GLN A 85 5.72 -1.23 -16.57
C GLN A 85 4.48 -0.80 -17.36
N PRO A 86 4.54 0.28 -18.15
CA PRO A 86 3.40 0.76 -18.94
C PRO A 86 2.90 -0.24 -19.99
N SER A 87 3.79 -1.09 -20.51
CA SER A 87 3.51 -2.01 -21.61
C SER A 87 2.71 -3.25 -21.21
N GLN A 88 2.65 -3.57 -19.91
CA GLN A 88 1.95 -4.76 -19.44
C GLN A 88 1.32 -4.52 -18.07
N ARG A 89 -0.01 -4.56 -18.04
CA ARG A 89 -0.81 -4.37 -16.85
C ARG A 89 -0.99 -5.70 -16.12
N SER A 90 -0.09 -6.00 -15.21
CA SER A 90 -0.30 -7.06 -14.21
C SER A 90 -1.24 -6.51 -13.13
N HIS A 91 -2.38 -7.19 -12.92
CA HIS A 91 -3.28 -6.90 -11.81
C HIS A 91 -2.62 -7.31 -10.49
N PHE A 92 -2.95 -6.60 -9.43
CA PHE A 92 -2.39 -6.89 -8.11
C PHE A 92 -3.43 -6.73 -7.00
N TYR A 93 -3.18 -7.43 -5.91
CA TYR A 93 -3.84 -7.30 -4.63
C TYR A 93 -2.79 -6.94 -3.59
N LEU A 94 -2.86 -5.73 -3.04
CA LEU A 94 -1.97 -5.27 -1.98
C LEU A 94 -2.74 -5.15 -0.67
N HIS A 95 -2.35 -5.93 0.33
CA HIS A 95 -2.85 -5.82 1.69
C HIS A 95 -1.77 -5.19 2.57
N VAL A 96 -2.06 -4.01 3.11
CA VAL A 96 -1.20 -3.33 4.07
C VAL A 96 -1.83 -3.39 5.44
N GLN A 97 -1.14 -4.02 6.38
CA GLN A 97 -1.55 -4.11 7.77
C GLN A 97 -0.63 -3.27 8.65
N ALA A 98 -1.20 -2.37 9.41
CA ALA A 98 -0.53 -1.62 10.47
C ALA A 98 -1.47 -1.53 11.67
N HIS A 99 -0.95 -1.53 12.90
CA HIS A 99 -1.83 -1.42 14.08
C HIS A 99 -2.22 0.03 14.33
N SER A 100 -1.25 0.86 14.72
CA SER A 100 -1.46 2.29 15.01
C SER A 100 -0.56 3.20 14.16
N SER A 101 0.10 2.65 13.15
CA SER A 101 1.09 3.37 12.37
C SER A 101 0.50 4.09 11.18
N ASP A 102 1.11 5.22 10.83
CA ASP A 102 0.80 5.91 9.59
C ASP A 102 1.24 5.08 8.37
N VAL A 103 0.38 5.04 7.36
CA VAL A 103 0.57 4.28 6.12
C VAL A 103 0.58 5.24 4.95
N THR A 104 1.61 5.18 4.11
CA THR A 104 1.65 5.87 2.82
C THR A 104 1.78 4.86 1.69
N VAL A 105 0.85 4.89 0.74
CA VAL A 105 0.86 4.01 -0.44
C VAL A 105 0.96 4.84 -1.72
N TRP A 106 1.93 4.55 -2.56
CA TRP A 106 2.01 5.09 -3.93
C TRP A 106 1.45 4.08 -4.91
N LEU A 107 0.31 4.41 -5.50
CA LEU A 107 -0.35 3.60 -6.52
C LEU A 107 0.08 3.98 -7.94
N PRO A 108 0.14 3.02 -8.88
CA PRO A 108 0.41 3.30 -10.28
C PRO A 108 -0.60 4.30 -10.86
N SER A 109 -0.15 5.22 -11.74
CA SER A 109 -1.03 6.23 -12.35
C SER A 109 -2.12 5.66 -13.27
N ASP A 110 -1.95 4.41 -13.70
CA ASP A 110 -2.91 3.61 -14.47
C ASP A 110 -3.70 2.64 -13.59
N PHE A 111 -3.65 2.80 -12.26
CA PHE A 111 -4.45 2.02 -11.32
C PHE A 111 -5.93 2.09 -11.69
N ASN A 112 -6.56 0.93 -11.73
CA ASN A 112 -7.99 0.82 -11.98
C ASN A 112 -8.55 -0.37 -11.22
N GLY A 113 -9.35 -0.06 -10.20
CA GLY A 113 -10.00 -1.03 -9.34
C GLY A 113 -10.42 -0.45 -8.00
N ARG A 114 -10.21 -1.18 -6.91
CA ARG A 114 -10.77 -0.86 -5.59
C ARG A 114 -9.72 -0.53 -4.54
N VAL A 115 -10.05 0.42 -3.68
CA VAL A 115 -9.27 0.77 -2.50
C VAL A 115 -10.19 0.71 -1.29
N SER A 116 -9.88 -0.18 -0.36
CA SER A 116 -10.57 -0.34 0.92
C SER A 116 -9.65 0.14 2.05
N CYS A 117 -10.16 0.99 2.92
CA CYS A 117 -9.37 1.59 4.01
C CYS A 117 -10.16 1.55 5.32
N THR A 118 -9.52 1.22 6.44
CA THR A 118 -10.18 1.25 7.76
C THR A 118 -10.44 2.67 8.27
N THR A 119 -9.61 3.63 7.89
CA THR A 119 -9.77 5.05 8.21
C THR A 119 -9.84 5.88 6.93
N ARG A 120 -10.37 7.09 7.02
CA ARG A 120 -10.50 7.98 5.86
C ARG A 120 -9.11 8.36 5.33
N PRO A 121 -8.76 8.03 4.08
CA PRO A 121 -7.45 8.38 3.53
C PRO A 121 -7.36 9.85 3.12
N ALA A 122 -6.15 10.40 3.24
CA ALA A 122 -5.75 11.65 2.59
C ALA A 122 -5.17 11.34 1.20
N PHE A 123 -5.39 12.22 0.23
CA PHE A 123 -4.97 12.02 -1.15
C PHE A 123 -4.00 13.09 -1.61
N SER A 124 -3.00 12.69 -2.39
CA SER A 124 -2.18 13.64 -3.13
C SER A 124 -2.90 14.22 -4.34
N ALA A 125 -2.43 15.37 -4.84
CA ALA A 125 -3.00 15.99 -6.03
C ALA A 125 -2.93 15.09 -7.27
N GLY A 126 -1.81 14.39 -7.49
CA GLY A 126 -1.68 13.47 -8.63
C GLY A 126 -2.58 12.25 -8.51
N PHE A 127 -2.81 11.75 -7.29
CA PHE A 127 -3.79 10.69 -7.05
C PHE A 127 -5.18 11.15 -7.49
N VAL A 128 -5.64 12.31 -7.01
CA VAL A 128 -6.96 12.84 -7.35
C VAL A 128 -7.09 13.09 -8.85
N ASN A 129 -6.06 13.62 -9.49
CA ASN A 129 -6.11 14.00 -10.90
C ASN A 129 -6.11 12.81 -11.87
N ARG A 130 -5.56 11.64 -11.48
CA ARG A 130 -5.33 10.52 -12.43
C ARG A 130 -5.82 9.17 -11.96
N VAL A 131 -5.69 8.88 -10.68
CA VAL A 131 -6.00 7.57 -10.10
C VAL A 131 -7.45 7.50 -9.63
N MET A 132 -7.93 8.56 -8.97
CA MET A 132 -9.24 8.57 -8.30
C MET A 132 -10.41 8.31 -9.25
N GLN A 133 -10.36 8.79 -10.49
CA GLN A 133 -11.42 8.58 -11.49
C GLN A 133 -11.62 7.10 -11.88
N ASN A 134 -10.61 6.26 -11.66
CA ASN A 134 -10.64 4.81 -11.93
C ASN A 134 -10.66 3.99 -10.63
N THR A 135 -10.91 4.63 -9.49
CA THR A 135 -10.83 4.01 -8.17
C THR A 135 -12.19 4.00 -7.51
N ARG A 136 -12.61 2.82 -7.05
CA ARG A 136 -13.74 2.67 -6.13
C ARG A 136 -13.20 2.70 -4.70
N LEU A 137 -13.56 3.74 -3.95
CA LEU A 137 -13.13 3.91 -2.56
C LEU A 137 -14.20 3.35 -1.63
N CYS A 138 -13.82 2.42 -0.76
CA CYS A 138 -14.67 1.86 0.27
C CYS A 138 -14.04 2.11 1.65
N LEU A 139 -14.85 2.51 2.62
CA LEU A 139 -14.43 2.61 4.01
C LEU A 139 -14.84 1.33 4.74
N GLY A 140 -13.91 0.72 5.46
CA GLY A 140 -14.10 -0.58 6.11
C GLY A 140 -13.33 -1.72 5.43
N ILE A 141 -13.42 -2.90 6.03
CA ILE A 141 -12.84 -4.13 5.47
C ILE A 141 -13.84 -4.68 4.44
N PRO A 142 -13.40 -5.04 3.22
CA PRO A 142 -14.31 -5.58 2.21
C PRO A 142 -14.97 -6.88 2.71
N THR A 143 -16.28 -6.97 2.53
CA THR A 143 -17.11 -8.16 2.86
C THR A 143 -17.49 -8.96 1.61
N ASP A 144 -17.24 -8.40 0.43
CA ASP A 144 -17.57 -8.96 -0.87
C ASP A 144 -16.34 -9.51 -1.60
N GLU A 145 -16.56 -10.56 -2.39
CA GLU A 145 -15.54 -11.18 -3.24
C GLU A 145 -15.13 -10.20 -4.35
N SER A 146 -13.90 -9.72 -4.27
CA SER A 146 -13.31 -8.82 -5.27
C SER A 146 -13.22 -9.46 -6.66
N SER A 147 -13.35 -8.66 -7.72
CA SER A 147 -13.10 -9.13 -9.07
C SER A 147 -11.61 -9.44 -9.26
N MET A 148 -11.29 -10.63 -9.78
CA MET A 148 -9.91 -11.00 -10.12
C MET A 148 -9.32 -10.15 -11.28
N ASN A 149 -10.16 -9.38 -11.98
CA ASN A 149 -9.78 -8.61 -13.17
C ASN A 149 -9.52 -7.12 -12.90
N GLU A 150 -9.29 -6.74 -11.65
CA GLU A 150 -8.97 -5.35 -11.27
C GLU A 150 -7.82 -5.26 -10.26
N ASP A 151 -7.27 -4.06 -10.12
CA ASP A 151 -6.30 -3.78 -9.08
C ASP A 151 -7.02 -3.61 -7.73
N GLU A 152 -6.47 -4.13 -6.64
CA GLU A 152 -7.06 -4.00 -5.32
C GLU A 152 -6.01 -3.60 -4.27
N LEU A 153 -6.39 -2.64 -3.43
CA LEU A 153 -5.63 -2.20 -2.27
C LEU A 153 -6.51 -2.29 -1.04
N VAL A 154 -6.04 -2.97 0.00
CA VAL A 154 -6.64 -2.99 1.33
C VAL A 154 -5.64 -2.40 2.32
N VAL A 155 -6.05 -1.37 3.06
CA VAL A 155 -5.23 -0.75 4.12
C VAL A 155 -5.96 -0.84 5.44
N CYS A 156 -5.41 -1.64 6.34
CA CYS A 156 -5.88 -1.80 7.71
C CYS A 156 -4.93 -1.09 8.65
N THR A 157 -5.35 0.03 9.24
CA THR A 157 -4.61 0.77 10.27
C THR A 157 -5.49 1.67 11.13
N GLY A 158 -5.11 1.86 12.40
CA GLY A 158 -5.63 2.92 13.26
C GLY A 158 -4.90 4.26 13.08
N GLY A 159 -3.80 4.28 12.32
CA GLY A 159 -3.05 5.50 11.97
C GLY A 159 -3.64 6.25 10.78
N LYS A 160 -2.91 7.27 10.31
CA LYS A 160 -3.30 8.05 9.12
C LYS A 160 -2.94 7.30 7.86
N ILE A 161 -3.86 7.29 6.89
CA ILE A 161 -3.64 6.72 5.56
C ILE A 161 -3.40 7.87 4.58
N THR A 162 -2.31 7.79 3.81
CA THR A 162 -2.00 8.72 2.72
C THR A 162 -1.84 7.96 1.42
N LEU A 163 -2.69 8.24 0.44
CA LEU A 163 -2.65 7.64 -0.89
C LEU A 163 -2.06 8.64 -1.89
N ARG A 164 -1.07 8.17 -2.63
CA ARG A 164 -0.24 8.96 -3.54
C ARG A 164 -0.15 8.31 -4.90
N MET A 165 0.30 9.08 -5.89
CA MET A 165 0.50 8.58 -7.25
C MET A 165 1.98 8.33 -7.57
N TRP A 166 2.23 7.18 -8.17
CA TRP A 166 3.43 6.83 -8.93
C TRP A 166 3.16 6.97 -10.43
N ASP A 167 3.84 7.89 -11.11
CA ASP A 167 3.66 8.09 -12.55
C ASP A 167 4.41 7.00 -13.31
N VAL A 168 3.68 5.98 -13.78
CA VAL A 168 4.23 4.82 -14.50
C VAL A 168 4.90 5.23 -15.80
N GLY A 169 4.35 6.23 -16.50
CA GLY A 169 4.90 6.72 -17.77
C GLY A 169 6.21 7.49 -17.60
N LYS A 170 6.44 8.11 -16.44
CA LYS A 170 7.69 8.81 -16.13
C LYS A 170 8.67 8.01 -15.27
N GLY A 171 8.22 6.90 -14.67
CA GLY A 171 8.98 6.15 -13.68
C GLY A 171 9.37 7.02 -12.48
N ALA A 172 8.48 7.90 -12.02
CA ALA A 172 8.76 8.86 -10.96
C ALA A 172 7.56 9.12 -10.05
N VAL A 173 7.83 9.55 -8.81
CA VAL A 173 6.79 10.08 -7.92
C VAL A 173 6.19 11.33 -8.56
N GLU A 174 4.90 11.55 -8.35
CA GLU A 174 4.20 12.74 -8.81
C GLU A 174 4.96 14.05 -8.47
N ARG A 175 4.94 15.02 -9.38
CA ARG A 175 5.50 16.35 -9.10
C ARG A 175 4.40 17.22 -8.51
N GLU A 176 4.33 17.29 -7.19
CA GLU A 176 3.25 17.96 -6.45
C GLU A 176 2.93 19.37 -6.98
N GLY A 177 3.92 20.24 -7.16
CA GLY A 177 3.70 21.59 -7.68
C GLY A 177 3.10 21.63 -9.08
N LYS A 178 3.46 20.70 -9.96
CA LYS A 178 2.89 20.61 -11.32
C LYS A 178 1.45 20.11 -11.28
N GLU A 179 1.15 19.15 -10.42
CA GLU A 179 -0.21 18.61 -10.28
C GLU A 179 -1.15 19.60 -9.57
N MET A 180 -0.62 20.39 -8.62
CA MET A 180 -1.36 21.46 -7.97
C MET A 180 -1.66 22.62 -8.93
N VAL A 181 -0.69 23.04 -9.76
CA VAL A 181 -0.91 24.04 -10.81
C VAL A 181 -1.91 23.53 -11.85
N ARG A 182 -1.82 22.25 -12.25
CA ARG A 182 -2.83 21.64 -13.13
C ARG A 182 -4.23 21.69 -12.53
N ARG A 183 -4.35 21.48 -11.21
CA ARG A 183 -5.63 21.59 -10.50
C ARG A 183 -6.14 23.02 -10.41
N MET A 184 -5.25 24.00 -10.17
CA MET A 184 -5.62 25.41 -9.99
C MET A 184 -5.90 26.15 -11.31
N PHE A 185 -5.18 25.80 -12.39
CA PHE A 185 -5.24 26.51 -13.67
C PHE A 185 -5.81 25.68 -14.83
N GLY A 186 -6.02 24.38 -14.63
CA GLY A 186 -6.70 23.50 -15.59
C GLY A 186 -8.22 23.60 -15.51
N CYS A 187 -8.78 24.80 -15.63
CA CYS A 187 -10.22 24.99 -15.81
C CYS A 187 -10.65 24.37 -17.14
N GLY A 188 -11.25 23.18 -17.10
CA GLY A 188 -11.85 22.54 -18.28
C GLY A 188 -12.44 21.16 -18.02
N MET A 189 -11.87 20.38 -17.10
CA MET A 189 -12.52 19.17 -16.60
C MET A 189 -12.96 19.43 -15.17
N ARG A 190 -14.29 19.53 -14.97
CA ARG A 190 -14.89 19.34 -13.65
C ARG A 190 -14.20 18.13 -13.02
N ALA A 191 -13.79 18.25 -11.76
CA ALA A 191 -13.42 17.07 -11.00
C ALA A 191 -14.54 16.04 -11.21
N PRO A 192 -14.24 14.80 -11.64
CA PRO A 192 -15.30 13.82 -11.80
C PRO A 192 -16.07 13.79 -10.49
N GLU A 193 -17.38 14.03 -10.56
CA GLU A 193 -18.32 13.68 -9.49
C GLU A 193 -18.25 12.16 -9.38
N THR A 194 -17.19 11.65 -8.76
CA THR A 194 -17.17 10.29 -8.27
C THR A 194 -18.28 10.27 -7.24
N THR A 195 -19.34 9.53 -7.53
CA THR A 195 -20.28 9.04 -6.53
C THR A 195 -19.44 8.25 -5.54
N ILE A 196 -18.87 8.95 -4.56
CA ILE A 196 -18.30 8.33 -3.38
C ILE A 196 -19.53 7.81 -2.67
N ASP A 197 -19.81 6.53 -2.90
CA ASP A 197 -20.85 5.82 -2.21
C ASP A 197 -20.43 5.70 -0.76
N TRP A 198 -20.93 6.62 0.07
CA TRP A 198 -20.79 6.55 1.52
C TRP A 198 -21.87 5.65 2.14
N ASP A 199 -22.79 5.09 1.33
CA ASP A 199 -23.91 4.27 1.79
C ASP A 199 -23.51 2.81 2.09
N CYS A 200 -22.25 2.41 1.87
CA CYS A 200 -21.74 1.08 2.29
C CYS A 200 -21.65 0.89 3.83
N LEU A 201 -22.24 1.79 4.62
CA LEU A 201 -22.19 1.83 6.09
C LEU A 201 -23.55 1.54 6.76
N LEU A 202 -24.57 1.10 6.01
CA LEU A 202 -25.94 0.93 6.52
C LEU A 202 -26.61 -0.41 6.19
N ASP A 203 -25.86 -1.50 5.97
CA ASP A 203 -26.46 -2.83 6.02
C ASP A 203 -26.10 -3.49 7.37
N ASP A 204 -27.15 -3.72 8.17
CA ASP A 204 -27.20 -4.10 9.59
C ASP A 204 -26.35 -5.30 10.04
#